data_AF-A0A3B9VKX4-F1
#
_entry.id   AF-A0A3B9VKX4-F1
#
_cell.length_a   1.000
_cell.length_b   1.000
_cell.length_c   1.000
_cell.angle_alpha   90.00
_cell.angle_beta   90.00
_cell.angle_gamma   90.00
#
_symmetry.space_group_name_H-M   'P 1'
#
loop_
_entity.id
_entity.type
_entity.pdbx_description
1 polymer ?
#
loop_
_entity_poly.entity_id
_entity_poly.type
_entity_poly.pdbx_seq_one_letter_code
_entity_poly.pdbx_strand_id
1 'polypeptide(L)'
;MSLSRDEVISQIHSALATVSDPELHRPLPDLGMVESVNFDGGLANIKILLTISGCPMRDKLKSDVTSAVSKVSGVEKVELEFGVMNE
;
A
#
# COMPACT_ATOMS: atom_id res chain seq x y z
N MET A 1 18.88 10.00 -15.02
CA MET A 1 17.89 8.91 -15.02
C MET A 1 16.59 9.44 -14.45
N SER A 2 15.59 9.73 -15.27
CA SER A 2 14.24 10.00 -14.77
C SER A 2 13.59 8.64 -14.51
N LEU A 3 13.26 8.33 -13.25
CA LEU A 3 12.43 7.16 -12.97
C LEU A 3 11.05 7.39 -13.59
N SER A 4 10.62 6.48 -14.44
CA SER A 4 9.26 6.47 -14.97
C SER A 4 8.27 6.04 -13.89
N ARG A 5 7.05 6.57 -13.93
CA ARG A 5 5.96 6.28 -12.97
C ARG A 5 5.75 4.77 -12.78
N ASP A 6 5.78 3.99 -13.86
CA ASP A 6 5.68 2.52 -13.83
C ASP A 6 6.75 1.85 -12.96
N GLU A 7 7.98 2.36 -13.02
CA GLU A 7 9.11 1.77 -12.28
C GLU A 7 8.95 2.02 -10.77
N VAL A 8 8.41 3.18 -10.39
CA VAL A 8 8.07 3.47 -9.00
C VAL A 8 6.91 2.59 -8.53
N ILE A 9 5.86 2.42 -9.35
CA ILE A 9 4.74 1.53 -9.03
C ILE A 9 5.23 0.08 -8.82
N SER A 10 6.12 -0.41 -9.66
CA SER A 10 6.73 -1.74 -9.51
C SER A 10 7.52 -1.88 -8.20
N GLN A 11 8.30 -0.85 -7.83
CA GLN A 11 9.00 -0.82 -6.55
C GLN A 11 8.04 -0.75 -5.35
N ILE A 12 6.94 0.01 -5.45
CA ILE A 12 5.88 0.04 -4.44
C ILE A 12 5.27 -1.35 -4.30
N HIS A 13 4.96 -2.04 -5.39
CA HIS A 13 4.46 -3.42 -5.36
C HIS A 13 5.45 -4.39 -4.71
N SER A 14 6.75 -4.29 -5.02
CA SER A 14 7.78 -5.09 -4.34
C SER A 14 7.87 -4.79 -2.86
N ALA A 15 7.83 -3.50 -2.47
CA ALA A 15 7.83 -3.10 -1.07
C ALA A 15 6.60 -3.62 -0.33
N LEU A 16 5.41 -3.50 -0.93
CA LEU A 16 4.17 -4.07 -0.42
C LEU A 16 4.23 -5.61 -0.31
N ALA A 17 4.93 -6.29 -1.22
CA ALA A 17 5.13 -7.73 -1.14
C ALA A 17 6.03 -8.15 0.03
N THR A 18 6.92 -7.27 0.50
CA THR A 18 7.68 -7.52 1.74
C THR A 18 6.83 -7.37 3.00
N VAL A 19 5.72 -6.63 2.92
CA VAL A 19 4.71 -6.53 3.98
C VAL A 19 3.77 -7.73 3.86
N SER A 20 4.16 -8.81 4.53
CA SER A 20 3.35 -10.02 4.66
C SER A 20 2.46 -9.93 5.88
N ASP A 21 1.18 -10.24 5.72
CA ASP A 21 0.25 -10.29 6.85
C ASP A 21 0.66 -11.45 7.78
N PRO A 22 0.95 -11.20 9.06
CA PRO A 22 1.42 -12.23 9.98
C PRO A 22 0.35 -13.26 10.35
N GLU A 23 -0.93 -13.00 10.08
CA GLU A 23 -2.03 -13.95 10.30
C GLU A 23 -2.29 -14.84 9.09
N LEU A 24 -2.14 -14.31 7.87
CA LEU A 24 -2.42 -15.03 6.62
C LEU A 24 -1.17 -15.54 5.90
N HIS A 25 0.01 -15.11 6.33
CA HIS A 25 1.32 -15.46 5.75
C HIS A 25 1.36 -15.21 4.23
N ARG A 26 0.57 -14.23 3.76
CA ARG A 26 0.47 -13.82 2.35
C ARG A 26 0.79 -12.33 2.19
N PRO A 27 1.37 -11.95 1.05
CA PRO A 27 1.59 -10.54 0.74
C PRO A 27 0.26 -9.81 0.54
N LEU A 28 0.18 -8.59 1.10
CA LEU A 28 -0.97 -7.69 1.02
C LEU A 28 -1.61 -7.52 -0.37
N PRO A 29 -0.84 -7.33 -1.47
CA PRO A 29 -1.43 -7.18 -2.80
C PRO A 29 -2.13 -8.46 -3.30
N ASP A 30 -1.73 -9.63 -2.82
CA ASP A 30 -2.30 -10.92 -3.21
C ASP A 30 -3.63 -11.22 -2.48
N LEU A 31 -3.88 -10.53 -1.36
CA LEU A 31 -5.13 -10.59 -0.61
C LEU A 31 -6.27 -9.80 -1.28
N GLY A 32 -6.02 -9.12 -2.40
CA GLY A 32 -7.04 -8.34 -3.12
C GLY A 32 -7.56 -7.13 -2.33
N MET A 33 -6.88 -6.76 -1.25
CA MET A 33 -7.27 -5.63 -0.38
C MET A 33 -6.90 -4.28 -0.98
N VAL A 34 -5.98 -4.24 -1.94
CA VAL A 34 -5.56 -3.02 -2.64
C VAL A 34 -6.50 -2.79 -3.83
N GLU A 35 -7.40 -1.83 -3.70
CA GLU A 35 -8.33 -1.43 -4.76
C GLU A 35 -7.58 -0.75 -5.91
N SER A 36 -6.64 0.14 -5.59
CA SER A 36 -5.88 0.89 -6.59
C SER A 36 -4.57 1.44 -6.02
N VAL A 37 -3.52 1.42 -6.84
CA VAL A 37 -2.23 2.05 -6.54
C VAL A 37 -1.95 3.09 -7.62
N ASN A 38 -1.70 4.32 -7.19
CA ASN A 38 -1.45 5.44 -8.07
C ASN A 38 -0.24 6.23 -7.57
N PHE A 39 0.73 6.50 -8.45
CA PHE A 39 1.93 7.26 -8.08
C PHE A 39 2.03 8.54 -8.91
N ASP A 40 2.10 9.71 -8.26
CA ASP A 40 2.15 10.99 -8.95
C ASP A 40 3.30 11.85 -8.47
N GLY A 41 4.39 11.88 -9.24
CA GLY A 41 5.51 12.82 -9.05
C GLY A 41 6.16 12.87 -7.66
N GLY A 42 5.99 11.83 -6.83
CA GLY A 42 6.41 11.82 -5.42
C GLY A 42 5.32 11.36 -4.44
N LEU A 43 4.05 11.41 -4.84
CA LEU A 43 2.91 11.02 -4.02
C LEU A 43 2.42 9.61 -4.38
N ALA A 44 2.59 8.65 -3.48
CA ALA A 44 2.01 7.31 -3.58
C ALA A 44 0.61 7.29 -2.93
N ASN A 45 -0.44 7.22 -3.75
CA ASN A 45 -1.82 7.02 -3.33
C ASN A 45 -2.18 5.54 -3.43
N ILE A 46 -2.60 4.95 -2.31
CA ILE A 46 -2.96 3.55 -2.21
C ILE A 46 -4.35 3.48 -1.58
N LYS A 47 -5.30 2.90 -2.31
CA LYS A 47 -6.67 2.74 -1.83
C LYS A 47 -6.91 1.29 -1.44
N ILE A 48 -7.40 1.07 -0.23
CA ILE A 48 -7.58 -0.25 0.37
C ILE A 48 -9.04 -0.39 0.80
N LEU A 49 -9.72 -1.42 0.30
CA LEU A 49 -11.06 -1.78 0.75
C LEU A 49 -10.95 -2.87 1.82
N LEU A 50 -11.38 -2.56 3.03
CA LEU A 50 -11.42 -3.51 4.14
C LEU A 50 -12.84 -4.07 4.28
N THR A 51 -12.95 -5.40 4.34
CA THR A 51 -14.23 -6.10 4.62
C THR A 51 -14.63 -6.05 6.09
N ILE A 52 -13.70 -5.74 6.99
CA ILE A 52 -13.95 -5.66 8.43
C ILE A 52 -13.80 -4.22 8.90
N SER A 53 -14.93 -3.54 9.01
CA SER A 53 -15.09 -2.18 9.53
C SER A 53 -14.85 -2.16 11.05
N GLY A 54 -13.58 -2.06 11.49
CA GLY A 54 -13.31 -1.64 12.88
C GLY A 54 -12.19 -2.32 13.65
N CYS A 55 -11.07 -2.71 13.04
CA CYS A 55 -9.94 -3.27 13.80
C CYS A 55 -8.71 -2.33 13.87
N PRO A 56 -7.99 -2.31 15.01
CA PRO A 56 -6.67 -1.65 15.15
C PRO A 56 -5.64 -2.13 14.12
N MET A 57 -5.93 -3.24 13.43
CA MET A 57 -5.14 -3.73 12.30
C MET A 57 -5.00 -2.70 11.17
N ARG A 58 -5.98 -1.84 10.89
CA ARG A 58 -5.84 -0.84 9.81
C ARG A 58 -4.63 0.08 10.04
N ASP A 59 -4.44 0.51 11.28
CA ASP A 59 -3.42 1.50 11.65
C ASP A 59 -2.04 0.84 11.62
N LYS A 60 -1.98 -0.42 12.05
CA LYS A 60 -0.78 -1.25 11.95
C LYS A 60 -0.39 -1.48 10.50
N LEU A 61 -1.35 -1.88 9.66
CA LEU A 61 -1.15 -2.08 8.24
C LEU A 61 -0.71 -0.80 7.53
N LYS A 62 -1.36 0.32 7.86
CA LYS A 62 -0.99 1.65 7.37
C LYS A 62 0.47 1.96 7.72
N SER A 63 0.87 1.73 8.96
CA SER A 63 2.23 2.00 9.43
C SER A 63 3.26 1.12 8.72
N ASP A 64 2.98 -0.18 8.58
CA ASP A 64 3.85 -1.14 7.89
C ASP A 64 4.02 -0.78 6.42
N VAL A 65 2.90 -0.54 5.71
CA VAL A 65 2.90 -0.12 4.30
C VAL A 65 3.63 1.21 4.13
N THR A 66 3.32 2.21 4.97
CA THR A 66 4.00 3.51 4.90
C THR A 66 5.51 3.34 5.12
N SER A 67 5.91 2.50 6.07
CA SER A 67 7.34 2.26 6.36
C SER A 67 8.05 1.53 5.22
N ALA A 68 7.39 0.58 4.56
CA ALA A 68 7.94 -0.13 3.41
C ALA A 68 8.02 0.78 2.17
N VAL A 69 6.94 1.49 1.85
CA VAL A 69 6.83 2.37 0.68
C VAL A 69 7.72 3.61 0.83
N SER A 70 7.90 4.13 2.05
CA SER A 70 8.83 5.24 2.31
C SER A 70 10.29 4.90 2.04
N LYS A 71 10.65 3.62 1.88
CA LYS A 71 12.01 3.20 1.47
C LYS A 71 12.21 3.20 -0.05
N VAL A 72 11.14 3.38 -0.83
CA VAL A 72 11.19 3.40 -2.28
C VAL A 72 11.75 4.74 -2.76
N SER A 73 12.81 4.67 -3.56
CA SER A 73 13.43 5.85 -4.17
C SER A 73 12.47 6.50 -5.16
N GLY A 74 12.01 7.71 -4.83
CA GLY A 74 11.06 8.49 -5.63
C GLY A 74 9.75 8.77 -4.90
N VAL A 75 9.47 8.12 -3.76
CA VAL A 75 8.29 8.44 -2.95
C VAL A 75 8.66 9.48 -1.90
N GLU A 76 8.07 10.68 -2.00
CA GLU A 76 8.16 11.73 -0.99
C GLU A 76 7.03 11.63 0.04
N LYS A 77 5.83 11.22 -0.41
CA LYS A 77 4.63 11.19 0.42
C LYS A 77 3.80 9.95 0.13
N VAL A 78 3.25 9.36 1.19
CA VAL A 78 2.38 8.18 1.11
C VAL A 78 1.00 8.56 1.65
N GLU A 79 -0.01 8.41 0.81
CA GLU A 79 -1.42 8.51 1.19
C GLU A 79 -2.09 7.14 1.07
N LEU A 80 -2.67 6.71 2.19
CA LEU A 80 -3.39 5.46 2.31
C LEU A 80 -4.85 5.79 2.62
N GLU A 81 -5.72 5.47 1.67
CA GLU A 81 -7.15 5.69 1.77
C GLU A 81 -7.83 4.36 2.08
N PHE A 82 -8.49 4.27 3.23
CA PHE A 82 -9.20 3.06 3.65
C PHE A 82 -10.69 3.26 3.42
N GLY A 83 -11.26 2.48 2.50
CA GLY A 83 -12.70 2.37 2.32
C GLY A 83 -13.24 1.20 3.11
N VAL A 84 -14.47 1.36 3.60
CA VAL A 84 -15.31 0.23 3.98
C VAL A 84 -16.24 -0.04 2.81
N MET A 85 -16.41 -1.30 2.41
CA MET A 85 -17.56 -1.66 1.58
C MET A 85 -18.79 -1.45 2.47
N ASN A 86 -19.36 -0.24 2.43
CA ASN A 86 -20.71 -0.03 2.92
C ASN A 86 -21.63 -0.74 1.92
N GLU A 87 -22.32 -1.77 2.41
CA GLU A 87 -23.63 -2.19 1.89
C GLU A 87 -24.61 -1.00 1.83
#